data_AF-A0A914QHA4-F1
#
_entry.id   AF-A0A914QHA4-F1
#
_cell.length_a   1.000
_cell.length_b   1.000
_cell.length_c   1.000
_cell.angle_alpha   90.00
_cell.angle_beta   90.00
_cell.angle_gamma   90.00
#
_symmetry.space_group_name_H-M   'P 1'
#
loop_
_entity.id
_entity.type
_entity.pdbx_description
1 polymer ?
#
loop_
_entity_poly.entity_id
_entity_poly.type
_entity_poly.pdbx_seq_one_letter_code
_entity_poly.pdbx_strand_id
1 'polypeptide(L)'
;MPISLIRDKFTDEPVSFEHSDTRGCLNHLLTFPLHRNKGLGTSVEKNLCLKMMIQKGMIPYKFVETSNFAVAESNIRSKYWTCWKDMNGPVIQYWMQLK
;
A
#
# COMPACT_ATOMS: atom_id res chain seq x y z
N MET A 1 -1.97 -12.94 -8.89
CA MET A 1 -1.61 -11.95 -7.87
C MET A 1 -2.82 -11.07 -7.60
N PRO A 2 -3.16 -10.77 -6.34
CA PRO A 2 -4.33 -9.94 -6.04
C PRO A 2 -4.13 -8.48 -6.48
N ILE A 3 -5.25 -7.86 -6.86
CA ILE A 3 -5.39 -6.44 -7.19
C ILE A 3 -6.48 -5.84 -6.30
N SER A 4 -6.32 -4.57 -5.95
CA SER A 4 -7.36 -3.74 -5.34
C SER A 4 -7.62 -2.54 -6.24
N LEU A 5 -8.90 -2.28 -6.52
CA LEU A 5 -9.36 -1.23 -7.41
C LEU A 5 -10.56 -0.54 -6.75
N ILE A 6 -10.56 0.79 -6.74
CA ILE A 6 -11.72 1.61 -6.46
C ILE A 6 -12.16 2.27 -7.75
N ARG A 7 -13.47 2.23 -8.01
CA ARG A 7 -14.13 2.93 -9.11
C ARG A 7 -14.98 4.08 -8.57
N ASP A 8 -15.11 5.13 -9.36
CA ASP A 8 -16.11 6.17 -9.09
C ASP A 8 -17.51 5.56 -9.25
N LYS A 9 -18.41 5.82 -8.29
CA LYS A 9 -19.72 5.18 -8.28
C LYS A 9 -20.68 5.72 -9.36
N PHE A 10 -20.41 6.91 -9.89
CA PHE A 10 -21.27 7.57 -10.87
C PHE A 10 -20.77 7.35 -12.29
N THR A 11 -19.44 7.39 -12.51
CA THR A 11 -18.85 7.20 -13.84
C THR A 11 -18.35 5.78 -14.10
N ASP A 12 -18.24 4.94 -13.06
CA ASP A 12 -17.61 3.62 -13.08
C ASP A 12 -16.12 3.62 -13.48
N GLU A 13 -15.50 4.79 -13.60
CA GLU A 13 -14.10 4.91 -13.98
C GLU A 13 -13.16 4.50 -12.83
N PRO A 14 -12.01 3.88 -13.13
CA PRO A 14 -11.01 3.55 -12.12
C PRO A 14 -10.40 4.84 -11.53
N VAL A 15 -10.42 4.98 -10.20
CA VAL A 15 -9.90 6.19 -9.53
C VAL A 15 -8.66 5.94 -8.67
N SER A 16 -8.47 4.70 -8.21
CA SER A 16 -7.32 4.29 -7.41
C SER A 16 -7.13 2.78 -7.50
N PHE A 17 -5.89 2.32 -7.61
CA PHE A 17 -5.57 0.89 -7.62
C PHE A 17 -4.19 0.61 -7.06
N GLU A 18 -3.98 -0.65 -6.70
CA GLU A 18 -2.67 -1.19 -6.32
C GLU A 18 -2.59 -2.68 -6.68
N HIS A 19 -1.38 -3.11 -7.02
CA HIS A 19 -1.07 -4.50 -7.36
C HIS A 19 -0.13 -5.11 -6.33
N SER A 20 -0.08 -6.43 -6.30
CA SER A 20 0.95 -7.17 -5.59
C SER A 20 1.71 -8.06 -6.56
N ASP A 21 2.92 -8.44 -6.19
CA ASP A 21 3.67 -9.50 -6.87
C ASP A 21 3.32 -10.91 -6.32
N THR A 22 4.01 -11.95 -6.80
CA THR A 22 3.81 -13.34 -6.35
C THR A 22 4.42 -13.64 -4.99
N ARG A 23 5.30 -12.77 -4.51
CA ARG A 23 6.03 -12.90 -3.23
C ARG A 23 5.37 -12.12 -2.10
N GLY A 24 4.39 -11.28 -2.42
CA GLY A 24 3.67 -10.46 -1.47
C GLY A 24 4.17 -9.02 -1.37
N CYS A 25 4.99 -8.57 -2.32
CA CYS A 25 5.37 -7.17 -2.44
C CYS A 25 4.20 -6.38 -3.02
N LEU A 26 3.75 -5.32 -2.34
CA LEU A 26 2.87 -4.33 -2.94
C LEU A 26 3.66 -3.44 -3.88
N ASN A 27 3.08 -3.19 -5.06
CA ASN A 27 3.68 -2.42 -6.13
C ASN A 27 2.59 -1.62 -6.88
N HIS A 28 3.03 -0.56 -7.57
CA HIS A 28 2.19 0.22 -8.47
C HIS A 28 0.94 0.86 -7.83
N LEU A 29 1.04 1.34 -6.58
CA LEU A 29 0.00 2.17 -5.97
C LEU A 29 -0.19 3.46 -6.78
N LEU A 30 -1.39 3.66 -7.31
CA LEU A 30 -1.75 4.88 -8.03
C LEU A 30 -3.12 5.38 -7.59
N THR A 31 -3.20 6.69 -7.33
CA THR A 31 -4.46 7.43 -7.28
C THR A 31 -4.40 8.55 -8.30
N PHE A 32 -5.38 8.60 -9.19
CA PHE A 32 -5.42 9.61 -10.25
C PHE A 32 -5.47 11.02 -9.65
N PRO A 33 -4.76 12.01 -10.22
CA PRO A 33 -4.60 13.35 -9.62
C PRO A 33 -5.89 14.00 -9.12
N LEU A 34 -6.98 13.92 -9.91
CA LEU A 34 -8.29 14.48 -9.58
C LEU A 34 -8.98 13.82 -8.36
N HIS A 35 -8.48 12.66 -7.94
CA HIS A 35 -9.03 11.87 -6.83
C HIS A 35 -8.06 11.76 -5.64
N ARG A 36 -6.92 12.46 -5.66
CA ARG A 36 -5.93 12.48 -4.55
C ARG A 36 -6.47 13.21 -3.32
N ASN A 37 -5.79 13.04 -2.19
CA ASN A 37 -6.12 13.63 -0.88
C ASN A 37 -7.49 13.24 -0.30
N LYS A 38 -8.09 12.16 -0.82
CA LYS A 38 -9.38 11.60 -0.35
C LYS A 38 -9.21 10.28 0.42
N GLY A 39 -7.99 9.88 0.74
CA GLY A 39 -7.67 8.61 1.41
C GLY A 39 -7.79 7.35 0.53
N LEU A 40 -8.07 7.49 -0.77
CA LEU A 40 -8.31 6.35 -1.67
C LEU A 40 -7.11 5.41 -1.78
N GLY A 41 -5.89 5.95 -1.87
CA GLY A 41 -4.65 5.15 -1.91
C GLY A 41 -4.50 4.25 -0.69
N THR A 42 -4.75 4.79 0.51
CA THR A 42 -4.73 3.99 1.75
C THR A 42 -5.83 2.93 1.78
N SER A 43 -7.00 3.24 1.21
CA SER A 43 -8.12 2.29 1.15
C SER A 43 -7.84 1.11 0.20
N VAL A 44 -7.26 1.37 -0.99
CA VAL A 44 -6.86 0.27 -1.89
C VAL A 44 -5.78 -0.60 -1.28
N GLU A 45 -4.78 0.01 -0.64
CA GLU A 45 -3.67 -0.67 0.04
C GLU A 45 -4.16 -1.60 1.14
N LYS A 46 -5.00 -1.09 2.04
CA LYS A 46 -5.62 -1.90 3.11
C LYS A 46 -6.38 -3.09 2.57
N ASN A 47 -7.22 -2.86 1.56
CA ASN A 47 -8.02 -3.93 0.97
C ASN A 47 -7.13 -4.98 0.30
N LEU A 48 -6.04 -4.57 -0.36
CA LEU A 48 -5.08 -5.49 -0.95
C LEU A 48 -4.35 -6.30 0.12
N CYS A 49 -3.83 -5.66 1.17
CA CYS A 49 -3.22 -6.31 2.32
C CYS A 49 -4.16 -7.35 2.95
N LEU A 50 -5.43 -6.98 3.20
CA LEU A 50 -6.43 -7.89 3.76
C LEU A 50 -6.69 -9.09 2.84
N LYS A 51 -6.83 -8.87 1.52
CA LYS A 51 -6.98 -9.98 0.56
C LYS A 51 -5.77 -10.92 0.61
N MET A 52 -4.56 -10.38 0.67
CA MET A 52 -3.33 -11.18 0.74
C MET A 52 -3.22 -11.98 2.03
N MET A 53 -3.50 -11.35 3.18
CA MET A 53 -3.45 -12.01 4.48
C MET A 53 -4.53 -13.10 4.60
N ILE A 54 -5.79 -12.76 4.31
CA ILE A 54 -6.93 -13.65 4.55
C ILE A 54 -7.00 -14.77 3.50
N GLN A 55 -6.78 -14.45 2.22
CA GLN A 55 -7.03 -15.41 1.13
C GLN A 55 -5.78 -16.22 0.75
N LYS A 56 -4.58 -15.72 1.09
CA LYS A 56 -3.30 -16.33 0.68
C LYS A 56 -2.37 -16.65 1.85
N GLY A 57 -2.69 -16.24 3.09
CA GLY A 57 -1.82 -16.44 4.24
C GLY A 57 -0.47 -15.72 4.09
N MET A 58 -0.41 -14.65 3.28
CA MET A 58 0.82 -13.90 3.00
C MET A 58 0.95 -12.71 3.94
N ILE A 59 2.18 -12.37 4.30
CA ILE A 59 2.51 -11.12 5.01
C ILE A 59 2.88 -10.07 3.95
N PRO A 60 2.06 -9.03 3.72
CA PRO A 60 2.35 -8.00 2.74
C PRO A 60 3.55 -7.14 3.17
N TYR A 61 4.39 -6.78 2.20
CA TYR A 61 5.49 -5.86 2.39
C TYR A 61 5.63 -4.92 1.20
N LYS A 62 6.34 -3.81 1.37
CA LYS A 62 6.64 -2.89 0.28
C LYS A 62 7.97 -2.19 0.46
N PHE A 63 8.48 -1.69 -0.64
CA PHE A 63 9.62 -0.79 -0.68
C PHE A 63 9.11 0.64 -0.88
N VAL A 64 9.68 1.57 -0.12
CA VAL A 64 9.38 2.99 -0.28
C VAL A 64 10.64 3.69 -0.72
N GLU A 65 10.55 4.32 -1.88
CA GLU A 65 11.62 5.12 -2.46
C GLU A 65 11.99 6.27 -1.51
N THR A 66 13.26 6.32 -1.10
CA THR A 66 13.74 7.28 -0.09
C THR A 66 13.79 8.70 -0.62
N SER A 67 13.93 8.90 -1.93
CA SER A 67 13.85 10.21 -2.57
C SER A 67 12.43 10.80 -2.58
N ASN A 68 11.39 9.98 -2.37
CA ASN A 68 10.01 10.45 -2.25
C ASN A 68 9.66 10.76 -0.79
N PHE A 69 10.20 11.88 -0.29
CA PHE A 69 10.09 12.27 1.12
C PHE A 69 8.65 12.28 1.65
N ALA A 70 7.68 12.73 0.86
CA ALA A 70 6.28 12.78 1.28
C ALA A 70 5.71 11.38 1.56
N VAL A 71 6.01 10.41 0.68
CA VAL A 71 5.59 9.02 0.85
C VAL A 71 6.37 8.34 1.97
N ALA A 72 7.69 8.57 2.06
CA ALA A 72 8.51 8.06 3.14
C ALA A 72 8.00 8.52 4.52
N GLU A 73 7.81 9.82 4.71
CA GLU A 73 7.27 10.41 5.95
C GLU A 73 5.88 9.88 6.29
N SER A 74 4.97 9.83 5.31
CA SER A 74 3.61 9.33 5.52
C SER A 74 3.61 7.88 6.00
N ASN A 75 4.52 7.06 5.48
CA ASN A 75 4.64 5.68 5.89
C ASN A 75 5.30 5.48 7.25
N ILE A 76 6.33 6.28 7.57
CA ILE A 76 6.95 6.26 8.91
C ILE A 76 5.91 6.59 9.99
N ARG A 77 4.98 7.52 9.70
CA ARG A 77 3.89 7.91 10.60
C ARG A 77 2.69 6.95 10.57
N SER A 78 2.69 5.97 9.67
CA SER A 78 1.55 5.05 9.51
C SER A 78 1.45 4.13 10.72
N LYS A 79 0.26 4.06 11.32
CA LYS A 79 -0.05 3.06 12.35
C LYS A 79 -0.21 1.63 11.81
N TYR A 80 -0.15 1.44 10.49
CA TYR A 80 -0.36 0.14 9.83
C TYR A 80 0.94 -0.53 9.40
N TRP A 81 1.99 0.26 9.17
CA TRP A 81 3.26 -0.21 8.63
C TRP A 81 4.30 -0.27 9.73
N THR A 82 4.93 -1.43 9.90
CA THR A 82 6.17 -1.55 10.66
C THR A 82 7.33 -1.34 9.71
N CYS A 83 8.18 -0.37 10.03
CA CYS A 83 9.35 -0.05 9.23
C CYS A 83 10.58 -0.76 9.80
N TRP A 84 11.18 -1.66 9.02
CA TRP A 84 12.51 -2.17 9.28
C TRP A 84 13.54 -1.13 8.84
N LYS A 85 14.37 -0.70 9.80
CA LYS A 85 15.42 0.30 9.62
C LYS A 85 16.77 -0.40 9.67
N ASP A 86 17.68 -0.04 8.77
CA ASP A 86 19.10 -0.36 8.89
C ASP A 86 19.87 0.82 9.50
N MET A 87 21.20 0.75 9.51
CA MET A 87 22.07 1.80 10.05
C MET A 87 21.97 3.14 9.30
N ASN A 88 21.40 3.16 8.10
CA ASN A 88 21.31 4.31 7.20
C ASN A 88 19.87 4.84 7.03
N GLY A 89 18.84 4.12 7.48
CA GLY A 89 17.46 4.60 7.44
C GLY A 89 16.42 3.49 7.20
N PRO A 90 15.20 3.87 6.80
CA PRO A 90 14.13 2.93 6.41
C PRO A 90 14.54 2.06 5.22
N VAL A 91 14.41 0.74 5.33
CA VAL A 91 14.74 -0.19 4.23
C VAL A 91 13.51 -0.90 3.70
N ILE A 92 12.67 -1.46 4.58
CA ILE A 92 11.50 -2.27 4.17
C ILE A 92 10.34 -2.00 5.12
N GLN A 93 9.13 -1.89 4.57
CA GLN A 93 7.90 -1.76 5.35
C GLN A 93 7.07 -3.03 5.26
N TYR A 94 6.61 -3.52 6.41
CA TYR A 94 5.81 -4.73 6.54
C TYR A 94 4.48 -4.41 7.20
N TRP A 95 3.40 -5.00 6.72
CA TRP A 95 2.09 -4.81 7.33
C TRP A 95 2.04 -5.59 8.62
N MET A 96 1.81 -4.92 9.75
CA MET A 96 1.75 -5.60 11.03
C MET A 96 0.34 -6.10 11.29
N GLN A 97 0.20 -7.42 11.40
CA GLN A 97 -0.82 -7.99 12.26
C GLN A 97 -0.23 -9.24 12.92
N LEU A 98 0.44 -9.06 14.06
CA LEU A 98 0.78 -10.19 14.93
C LEU A 98 0.36 -9.85 16.37
N LYS A 99 -0.75 -10.51 16.74
CA LYS A 99 -1.50 -10.55 18.00
C LYS A 99 -2.47 -9.40 18.24
#